data_AF-A0AAE1NGH5-F1
#
_entry.id   AF-A0AAE1NGH5-F1
#
_cell.length_a   1.000
_cell.length_b   1.000
_cell.length_c   1.000
_cell.angle_alpha   90.00
_cell.angle_beta   90.00
_cell.angle_gamma   90.00
#
_symmetry.space_group_name_H-M   'P 1'
#
loop_
_entity.id
_entity.type
_entity.pdbx_description
1 polymer ?
#
loop_
_entity_poly.entity_id
_entity_poly.type
_entity_poly.pdbx_seq_one_letter_code
_entity_poly.pdbx_strand_id
1 'polypeptide(L)' 'MKCLLTTINPENGERHPDHEPMKTLRSYRLISQPLELAKTWAAKPVFGAHFALDHGGEIRVGEKVMAATVSANPHISVF' A
#
# COMPACT_ATOMS: atom_id res chain seq x y z
N MET A 1 -0.38 -4.71 0.94
CA MET A 1 0.10 -5.89 1.70
C MET A 1 0.97 -5.41 2.86
N LYS A 2 0.60 -5.61 4.12
CA LYS A 2 1.54 -5.42 5.25
C LYS A 2 1.62 -6.71 6.04
N CYS A 3 2.85 -7.16 6.26
CA CYS A 3 3.19 -8.32 7.07
C CYS A 3 3.88 -7.88 8.35
N LEU A 4 4.18 -8.86 9.21
CA LEU A 4 4.86 -8.69 10.50
C LEU A 4 6.14 -7.84 10.44
N LEU A 5 6.81 -7.78 9.28
CA LEU A 5 8.01 -6.98 9.05
C LEU A 5 7.82 -5.50 9.42
N THR A 6 6.62 -4.95 9.23
CA THR A 6 6.36 -3.54 9.57
C THR A 6 6.37 -3.25 11.06
N THR A 7 6.38 -4.30 11.89
CA THR A 7 6.50 -4.19 13.36
C THR A 7 7.93 -4.34 13.86
N ILE A 8 8.89 -4.56 12.96
CA ILE A 8 10.31 -4.68 13.30
C ILE A 8 10.95 -3.29 13.19
N ASN A 9 11.63 -2.86 14.25
CA ASN A 9 12.39 -1.61 14.22
C ASN A 9 13.64 -1.79 13.33
N PRO A 10 13.85 -0.93 12.31
CA PRO A 10 14.97 -1.06 11.39
C PRO A 10 16.35 -0.81 12.04
N GLU A 11 16.42 -0.10 13.17
CA GLU A 11 17.70 0.25 13.82
C GLU A 11 18.27 -0.92 14.64
N ASN A 12 17.41 -1.68 15.32
CA ASN A 12 17.82 -2.74 16.25
C ASN A 12 17.31 -4.14 15.86
N GLY A 13 16.45 -4.25 14.85
CA GLY A 13 15.88 -5.51 14.39
C GLY A 13 14.87 -6.14 15.36
N GLU A 14 14.48 -5.44 16.42
CA GLU A 14 13.56 -5.95 17.43
C GLU A 14 12.12 -5.70 17.02
N ARG A 15 11.26 -6.67 17.36
CA ARG A 15 9.83 -6.57 17.12
C ARG A 15 9.18 -5.73 18.22
N HIS A 16 8.31 -4.80 17.83
CA HIS A 16 7.54 -4.02 18.79
C HIS A 16 6.68 -4.94 19.69
N PRO A 17 6.77 -4.82 21.02
CA PRO A 17 6.08 -5.70 21.96
C PRO A 17 4.56 -5.69 21.75
N ASP A 18 3.99 -4.51 21.51
CA ASP A 18 2.54 -4.35 21.24
C ASP A 18 2.12 -4.60 19.77
N HIS A 19 3.03 -5.09 18.93
CA HIS A 19 2.78 -5.28 17.49
C HIS A 19 2.36 -4.02 16.75
N GLU A 20 2.77 -2.85 17.24
CA GLU A 20 2.64 -1.62 16.49
C GLU A 20 3.60 -1.59 15.29
N PRO A 21 3.20 -1.01 14.15
CA PRO A 21 1.98 -0.21 13.94
C PRO A 21 0.75 -1.02 13.52
N MET A 22 0.79 -2.36 13.58
CA MET A 22 -0.25 -3.19 12.97
C MET A 22 -1.59 -3.10 13.71
N LYS A 23 -1.56 -3.01 15.04
CA LYS A 23 -2.75 -2.82 15.86
C LYS A 23 -3.44 -1.49 15.53
N THR A 24 -2.68 -0.40 15.44
CA THR A 24 -3.21 0.91 15.02
C THR A 24 -3.77 0.89 13.60
N LEU A 25 -3.08 0.28 12.63
CA LEU A 25 -3.58 0.22 11.25
C LEU A 25 -4.88 -0.59 11.12
N ARG A 26 -5.07 -1.62 11.95
CA ARG A 26 -6.31 -2.41 11.96
C ARG A 26 -7.52 -1.61 12.48
N SER A 27 -7.34 -0.62 13.34
CA SER A 27 -8.49 0.10 13.90
C SER A 27 -9.20 0.98 12.88
N TYR A 28 -8.52 1.44 11.83
CA TYR A 28 -9.10 2.39 10.88
C TYR A 28 -8.81 2.14 9.39
N ARG A 29 -7.90 1.23 9.03
CA ARG A 29 -7.57 0.93 7.61
C ARG A 29 -8.03 -0.44 7.13
N LEU A 30 -8.98 -1.07 7.81
CA LEU A 30 -9.62 -2.28 7.32
C LEU A 30 -10.67 -1.92 6.27
N ILE A 31 -10.62 -2.61 5.13
CA ILE A 31 -11.70 -2.56 4.16
C ILE A 31 -12.86 -3.38 4.72
N SER A 32 -13.94 -2.71 5.10
CA SER A 32 -15.19 -3.34 5.52
C SER A 32 -16.18 -3.50 4.38
N GLN A 33 -16.08 -2.66 3.33
CA GLN A 33 -16.98 -2.66 2.18
C GLN A 33 -16.24 -2.22 0.89
N PRO A 34 -16.63 -2.73 -0.30
CA PRO A 34 -17.63 -3.79 -0.55
C PRO A 34 -17.20 -5.16 0.00
N LEU A 35 -18.16 -6.05 0.30
CA LEU A 35 -17.88 -7.36 0.91
C LEU A 35 -16.91 -8.23 0.09
N GLU A 36 -17.00 -8.16 -1.23
CA GLU A 36 -16.10 -8.89 -2.14
C GLU A 36 -14.64 -8.43 -1.95
N LEU A 37 -14.42 -7.12 -1.84
CA LEU A 37 -13.10 -6.57 -1.57
C LEU A 37 -12.61 -6.93 -0.16
N ALA A 38 -13.51 -6.89 0.83
CA ALA A 38 -13.18 -7.29 2.20
C ALA A 38 -12.71 -8.75 2.30
N LYS A 39 -13.33 -9.67 1.53
CA LYS A 39 -12.89 -11.08 1.40
C LYS A 39 -11.51 -11.18 0.78
N THR A 40 -11.26 -10.48 -0.34
CA THR A 40 -9.95 -10.50 -1.03
C THR A 40 -8.81 -10.01 -0.13
N TRP A 41 -9.06 -8.98 0.67
CA TRP A 41 -8.03 -8.40 1.54
C TRP A 41 -7.90 -9.10 2.91
N ALA A 42 -8.71 -10.12 3.20
CA ALA A 42 -8.61 -11.00 4.37
C ALA A 42 -8.40 -10.25 5.70
N ALA A 43 -9.12 -9.13 5.90
CA ALA A 43 -8.99 -8.26 7.06
C ALA A 43 -7.53 -7.80 7.36
N LYS A 44 -6.72 -7.62 6.31
CA LYS A 44 -5.42 -6.96 6.40
C LYS A 44 -5.61 -5.48 6.11
N PRO A 45 -5.09 -4.58 6.96
CA PRO A 45 -5.29 -3.15 6.74
C PRO A 45 -4.49 -2.67 5.53
N VAL A 46 -5.08 -1.76 4.77
CA VAL A 46 -4.47 -1.20 3.56
C VAL A 46 -3.54 -0.06 3.92
N PHE A 47 -2.29 -0.17 3.48
CA PHE A 47 -1.28 0.86 3.68
C PHE A 47 -0.31 0.86 2.51
N GLY A 48 -0.39 1.90 1.69
CA GLY A 48 0.31 1.99 0.40
C GLY A 48 -0.55 1.51 -0.77
N ALA A 49 -0.05 1.72 -1.97
CA ALA A 49 -0.65 1.29 -3.23
C ALA A 49 0.39 0.54 -4.07
N HIS A 50 -0.06 -0.44 -4.84
CA HIS A 50 0.78 -1.09 -5.83
C HIS A 50 0.63 -0.33 -7.15
N PHE A 51 1.74 0.14 -7.70
CA PHE A 51 1.80 0.78 -9.00
C PHE A 51 2.54 -0.12 -9.98
N ALA A 52 2.15 -0.07 -11.24
CA ALA A 52 2.87 -0.68 -12.35
C ALA A 52 3.48 0.41 -13.22
N LEU A 53 4.56 0.09 -13.93
CA LEU A 53 5.20 1.02 -14.84
C LEU A 53 4.33 1.19 -16.09
N ASP A 54 3.78 2.39 -16.26
CA ASP A 54 3.11 2.78 -17.49
C ASP A 54 4.16 3.10 -18.58
N HIS A 55 5.05 4.06 -18.27
CA HIS A 55 6.13 4.52 -19.14
C HIS A 55 7.45 4.58 -18.35
N GLY A 56 8.56 4.16 -18.98
CA GLY A 56 9.89 4.25 -18.39
C GLY A 56 10.43 5.67 -18.36
N GLY A 57 11.33 5.96 -17.42
CA GLY A 57 11.97 7.27 -17.27
C GLY A 57 12.82 7.38 -16.00
N GLU A 58 13.33 8.58 -15.74
CA GLU A 58 14.05 8.92 -14.51
C GLU A 58 13.15 9.80 -13.64
N ILE A 59 13.11 9.53 -12.33
CA ILE A 59 12.38 10.34 -11.34
C ILE A 59 13.34 10.89 -10.30
N ARG A 60 13.11 12.12 -9.82
CA ARG A 60 13.98 12.74 -8.82
C ARG A 60 13.21 13.25 -7.60
N VAL A 61 13.88 13.26 -6.45
CA VAL A 61 13.31 13.81 -5.21
C VAL A 61 13.06 15.31 -5.40
N GLY A 62 11.84 15.75 -5.07
CA GLY A 62 11.41 17.14 -5.24
C GLY A 62 10.67 17.41 -6.56
N GLU A 63 10.58 16.43 -7.45
CA GLU A 63 9.80 16.55 -8.68
C GLU A 63 8.28 16.58 -8.42
N LYS A 64 7.55 17.29 -9.28
CA LYS A 64 6.10 17.44 -9.15
C LYS A 64 5.38 16.17 -9.58
N VAL A 65 4.56 15.61 -8.69
CA VAL A 65 3.71 14.46 -8.99
C VAL A 65 2.35 14.91 -9.53
N MET A 66 1.93 14.35 -10.66
CA MET A 66 0.64 14.63 -11.31
C MET A 66 -0.24 13.36 -11.26
N ALA A 67 -1.54 13.52 -10.97
CA ALA A 67 -2.50 12.42 -11.05
C ALA A 67 -3.22 12.46 -12.40
N ALA A 68 -3.04 11.42 -13.22
CA ALA A 68 -3.77 11.23 -14.47
C ALA A 68 -4.90 10.22 -14.25
N THR A 69 -6.06 10.46 -14.87
CA THR A 69 -7.25 9.58 -14.77
C THR A 69 -7.23 8.41 -15.73
N VAL A 70 -6.33 8.41 -16.72
CA VAL A 70 -6.21 7.38 -17.75
C VAL A 70 -4.74 7.06 -17.95
N SER A 71 -4.43 5.76 -18.08
CA SER A 71 -3.11 5.28 -18.48
C SER A 71 -2.80 5.73 -19.90
N ALA A 72 -1.59 6.22 -20.14
CA ALA A 72 -1.16 6.58 -21.49
C ALA A 72 -0.77 5.35 -22.32
N ASN A 73 -0.54 4.19 -21.69
CA ASN A 73 -0.29 2.94 -22.40
C ASN A 73 -1.61 2.24 -22.79
N PRO A 74 -1.83 1.98 -24.10
CA PRO A 74 -3.03 1.34 -24.59
C PRO A 74 -3.18 -0.14 -24.17
N HIS A 75 -2.11 -0.74 -23.63
CA HIS A 75 -2.11 -2.12 -23.14
C HIS A 75 -2.40 -2.24 -21.64
N ILE A 76 -2.50 -1.13 -20.91
CA ILE A 76 -2.80 -1.12 -19.47
C ILE A 76 -4.23 -0.60 -19.28
N SER A 77 -5.15 -1.50 -18.98
CA SER A 77 -6.50 -1.15 -18.54
C SER A 77 -6.49 -0.80 -17.06
N VAL A 78 -6.81 0.45 -16.72
CA VAL A 78 -7.06 0.87 -15.34
C VAL A 78 -8.49 0.47 -14.99
N PHE A 79 -8.66 -0.57 -14.16
CA PHE A 79 -9.96 -1.04 -13.66
C PHE A 79 -10.31 -0.37 -12.32
#